data_AF-A0A1H9MJ47-F1
#
_entry.id   AF-A0A1H9MJ47-F1
#
_cell.length_a   1.000
_cell.length_b   1.000
_cell.length_c   1.000
_cell.angle_alpha   90.00
_cell.angle_beta   90.00
_cell.angle_gamma   90.00
#
_symmetry.space_group_name_H-M   'P 1'
#
loop_
_entity.id
_entity.type
_entity.pdbx_description
1 polymer ?
#
loop_
_entity_poly.entity_id
_entity_poly.type
_entity_poly.pdbx_seq_one_letter_code
_entity_poly.pdbx_strand_id
1 'polypeptide(L)'
;MNDVKLSREEEKLLKAVEAGEFESVLTKKRRAELVAAAKNTTRKDKRINIRISNRDLMAIQLRASEEGIPYQTLVSSIIHKYLSGSLKDVSANKALQTDAAKPRR
;
A
#
# COMPACT_ATOMS: atom_id res chain seq x y z
N MET A 1 9.27 -26.02 -1.43
CA MET A 1 7.91 -25.41 -1.46
C MET A 1 7.67 -24.91 -0.05
N ASN A 2 7.53 -23.59 0.14
CA ASN A 2 7.42 -23.02 1.48
C ASN A 2 6.03 -23.32 2.06
N ASP A 3 5.98 -24.03 3.18
CA ASP A 3 4.78 -24.24 3.99
C ASP A 3 4.32 -22.89 4.56
N VAL A 4 3.38 -22.24 3.86
CA VAL A 4 2.71 -21.06 4.39
C VAL A 4 1.73 -21.54 5.45
N LYS A 5 2.04 -21.30 6.73
CA LYS A 5 1.11 -21.53 7.84
C LYS A 5 -0.02 -20.50 7.74
N LEU A 6 -1.11 -20.89 7.08
CA LEU A 6 -2.33 -20.10 7.01
C LEU A 6 -3.02 -20.09 8.38
N SER A 7 -3.46 -18.91 8.81
CA SER A 7 -4.42 -18.75 9.90
C SER A 7 -5.72 -19.49 9.57
N ARG A 8 -6.46 -19.92 10.59
CA ARG A 8 -7.79 -20.56 10.41
C ARG A 8 -8.76 -19.71 9.59
N GLU A 9 -8.61 -18.39 9.63
CA GLU A 9 -9.43 -17.46 8.84
C GLU A 9 -9.00 -17.45 7.37
N GLU A 10 -7.68 -17.43 7.11
CA GLU A 10 -7.11 -17.44 5.77
C GLU A 10 -7.40 -18.76 5.05
N GLU A 11 -7.32 -19.88 5.77
CA GLU A 11 -7.59 -21.22 5.24
C GLU A 11 -9.08 -21.41 4.90
N LYS A 12 -9.98 -20.83 5.71
CA LYS A 12 -11.42 -20.79 5.40
C LYS A 12 -11.72 -19.92 4.18
N LEU A 13 -11.08 -18.74 4.10
CA LEU A 13 -11.23 -17.85 2.95
C LEU A 13 -10.75 -18.54 1.66
N LEU A 14 -9.61 -19.21 1.71
CA LEU A 14 -9.04 -19.93 0.57
C LEU A 14 -10.01 -21.02 0.07
N LYS A 15 -10.56 -21.83 0.99
CA LYS A 15 -11.54 -22.87 0.66
C LYS A 15 -12.82 -22.31 0.04
N ALA A 16 -13.33 -21.19 0.56
CA ALA A 16 -14.53 -20.55 0.01
C ALA A 16 -14.27 -19.94 -1.39
N VAL A 17 -13.06 -19.42 -1.64
CA VAL A 17 -12.62 -18.94 -2.96
C VAL A 17 -12.46 -20.09 -3.95
N GLU A 18 -11.82 -21.19 -3.55
CA GLU A 18 -11.62 -22.39 -4.39
C GLU A 18 -12.95 -23.10 -4.68
N ALA A 19 -13.89 -23.09 -3.74
CA ALA A 19 -15.24 -23.61 -3.90
C ALA A 19 -16.10 -22.75 -4.85
N GLY A 20 -15.60 -21.59 -5.30
CA GLY A 20 -16.31 -20.72 -6.23
C GLY A 20 -17.54 -20.02 -5.63
N GLU A 21 -17.62 -19.93 -4.30
CA GLU A 21 -18.77 -19.35 -3.58
C GLU A 21 -18.87 -17.83 -3.77
N PHE A 22 -17.81 -17.19 -4.27
CA PHE A 22 -17.79 -15.75 -4.54
C PHE A 22 -17.99 -15.45 -6.02
N GLU A 23 -19.20 -15.03 -6.37
CA GLU A 23 -19.44 -14.43 -7.69
C GLU A 23 -19.04 -12.95 -7.70
N SER A 24 -18.33 -12.54 -8.75
CA SER A 24 -17.96 -11.14 -8.91
C SER A 24 -19.20 -10.30 -9.16
N VAL A 25 -19.58 -9.49 -8.17
CA VAL A 25 -20.64 -8.47 -8.29
C VAL A 25 -20.27 -7.34 -9.28
N LEU A 26 -19.05 -7.38 -9.83
CA LEU A 26 -18.49 -6.35 -10.69
C LEU A 26 -18.96 -6.55 -12.13
N THR A 27 -19.93 -5.73 -12.55
CA THR A 27 -20.39 -5.72 -13.95
C THR A 27 -19.25 -5.34 -14.91
N LYS A 28 -19.25 -5.89 -16.13
CA LYS A 28 -18.26 -5.58 -17.18
C LYS A 28 -18.09 -4.08 -17.42
N LYS A 29 -19.19 -3.32 -17.34
CA LYS A 29 -19.22 -1.86 -17.45
C LYS A 29 -18.48 -1.20 -16.28
N ARG A 30 -18.78 -1.58 -15.04
CA ARG A 30 -18.11 -1.04 -13.85
C ARG A 30 -16.62 -1.34 -13.83
N ARG A 31 -16.22 -2.54 -14.28
CA ARG A 31 -14.81 -2.89 -14.46
C ARG A 31 -14.12 -1.97 -15.45
N ALA A 32 -14.73 -1.70 -16.60
CA ALA A 32 -14.17 -0.81 -17.62
C ALA A 32 -14.01 0.63 -17.10
N GLU A 33 -14.98 1.15 -16.34
CA GLU A 33 -14.91 2.47 -15.70
C GLU A 33 -13.74 2.56 -14.71
N LEU A 34 -13.58 1.56 -13.83
CA LEU A 34 -12.50 1.51 -12.84
C LEU A 34 -11.13 1.44 -13.51
N VAL A 35 -11.00 0.63 -14.57
CA VAL A 35 -9.76 0.53 -15.35
C VAL A 35 -9.45 1.86 -16.06
N ALA A 36 -10.45 2.53 -16.63
CA ALA A 36 -10.28 3.83 -17.27
C ALA A 36 -9.86 4.91 -16.26
N ALA A 37 -10.51 4.95 -15.09
CA ALA A 37 -10.15 5.86 -14.01
C ALA A 37 -8.71 5.63 -13.53
N ALA A 38 -8.33 4.36 -13.26
CA ALA A 38 -6.97 4.01 -12.84
C ALA A 38 -5.92 4.38 -13.91
N LYS A 39 -6.21 4.16 -15.19
CA LYS A 39 -5.31 4.56 -16.29
C LYS A 39 -5.11 6.08 -16.33
N ASN A 40 -6.18 6.85 -16.14
CA ASN A 40 -6.11 8.30 -16.17
C ASN A 40 -5.37 8.87 -14.95
N THR A 41 -5.53 8.29 -13.76
CA THR A 41 -4.82 8.74 -12.55
C THR A 41 -3.35 8.31 -12.53
N THR A 42 -2.99 7.23 -13.22
CA THR A 42 -1.62 6.71 -13.26
C THR A 42 -0.75 7.36 -14.34
N ARG A 43 -1.35 8.12 -15.27
CA ARG A 43 -0.61 8.80 -16.35
C ARG A 43 0.37 9.84 -15.76
N LYS A 44 1.66 9.58 -15.93
CA LYS A 44 2.76 10.49 -15.57
C LYS A 44 3.06 11.42 -16.75
N ASP A 45 2.31 12.50 -16.88
CA ASP A 45 2.42 13.47 -17.99
C ASP A 45 3.35 14.65 -17.70
N LYS A 46 3.69 14.89 -16.42
CA LYS A 46 4.53 16.01 -15.97
C LYS A 46 5.76 15.52 -15.20
N ARG A 47 6.90 16.20 -15.41
CA ARG A 47 8.18 15.91 -14.74
C ARG A 47 8.49 16.97 -13.68
N ILE A 48 9.04 16.53 -12.54
CA ILE A 48 9.48 17.40 -11.44
C ILE A 48 10.92 17.01 -11.08
N ASN A 49 11.80 17.99 -10.87
CA ASN A 49 13.15 17.78 -10.33
C ASN A 49 13.16 18.15 -8.84
N ILE A 50 13.65 17.25 -7.98
CA ILE A 50 13.69 17.42 -6.53
C ILE A 50 15.12 17.18 -6.06
N ARG A 51 15.64 18.08 -5.21
CA ARG A 51 16.89 17.86 -4.46
C ARG A 51 16.57 17.21 -3.13
N ILE A 52 17.30 16.16 -2.78
CA ILE A 52 17.19 15.43 -1.51
C ILE A 52 18.58 15.10 -0.98
N SER A 53 18.70 14.87 0.33
CA SER A 53 19.96 14.45 0.92
C SER A 53 20.33 13.02 0.49
N ASN A 54 21.63 12.70 0.48
CA ASN A 54 22.09 11.35 0.16
C ASN A 54 21.54 10.31 1.16
N ARG A 55 21.46 10.70 2.44
CA ARG A 55 20.90 9.86 3.51
C ARG A 55 19.44 9.49 3.24
N ASP A 56 18.63 10.46 2.81
CA ASP A 56 17.20 10.23 2.52
C ASP A 56 17.04 9.38 1.26
N LEU A 57 17.85 9.63 0.22
CA LEU A 57 17.82 8.83 -1.00
C LEU A 57 18.10 7.35 -0.69
N MET A 58 19.10 7.05 0.14
CA MET A 58 19.41 5.69 0.56
C MET A 58 18.26 5.06 1.34
N ALA A 59 17.63 5.80 2.26
CA ALA A 59 16.49 5.31 3.03
C ALA A 59 15.28 4.99 2.14
N ILE A 60 15.01 5.83 1.13
CA ILE A 60 13.94 5.60 0.15
C ILE A 60 14.25 4.36 -0.70
N GLN A 61 15.49 4.19 -1.17
CA GLN A 61 15.90 3.03 -1.96
C GLN A 61 15.75 1.72 -1.17
N LEU A 62 16.14 1.73 0.11
CA LEU A 62 15.97 0.58 0.99
C LEU A 62 14.50 0.18 1.11
N ARG A 63 13.63 1.13 1.47
CA ARG A 63 12.18 0.87 1.60
C ARG A 63 11.54 0.42 0.29
N ALA A 64 11.95 1.01 -0.84
CA ALA A 64 11.44 0.61 -2.14
C ALA A 64 11.85 -0.83 -2.49
N SER A 65 13.08 -1.23 -2.13
CA SER A 65 13.55 -2.60 -2.29
C SER A 65 12.80 -3.59 -1.41
N GLU A 66 12.46 -3.21 -0.17
CA GLU A 66 11.63 -4.04 0.74
C GLU A 66 10.22 -4.27 0.17
N GLU A 67 9.64 -3.25 -0.47
CA GLU A 67 8.34 -3.33 -1.15
C GLU A 67 8.43 -3.97 -2.56
N GLY A 68 9.63 -4.27 -3.06
CA GLY A 68 9.84 -4.84 -4.40
C GLY A 68 9.49 -3.89 -5.55
N ILE A 69 9.53 -2.57 -5.31
CA ILE A 69 9.18 -1.54 -6.30
C ILE A 69 10.36 -0.59 -6.57
N PRO A 70 10.42 0.07 -7.74
CA PRO A 70 11.42 1.10 -7.99
C PRO A 70 11.27 2.28 -7.03
N TYR A 71 12.39 2.88 -6.59
CA TYR A 71 12.35 4.02 -5.65
C TYR A 71 11.57 5.22 -6.20
N GLN A 72 11.60 5.46 -7.51
CA GLN A 72 10.80 6.52 -8.14
C GLN A 72 9.30 6.23 -8.04
N THR A 73 8.91 4.96 -8.10
CA THR A 73 7.52 4.52 -7.92
C THR A 73 7.08 4.73 -6.48
N LEU A 74 7.93 4.39 -5.50
CA LEU A 74 7.66 4.68 -4.09
C LEU A 74 7.46 6.18 -3.85
N VAL A 75 8.37 7.02 -4.36
CA VAL A 75 8.26 8.49 -4.24
C VAL A 75 6.96 9.00 -4.87
N SER A 76 6.63 8.53 -6.07
CA SER A 76 5.38 8.91 -6.75
C SER A 76 4.14 8.51 -5.94
N SER A 77 4.17 7.29 -5.35
CA SER A 77 3.10 6.76 -4.50
C SER A 77 2.92 7.59 -3.23
N ILE A 78 4.01 8.02 -2.58
CA ILE A 78 3.95 8.88 -1.40
C ILE A 78 3.30 10.23 -1.73
N ILE A 79 3.70 10.86 -2.84
CA ILE A 79 3.09 12.14 -3.28
C ILE A 79 1.59 11.96 -3.52
N HIS A 80 1.20 10.88 -4.22
CA HIS A 80 -0.22 10.61 -4.48
C HIS A 80 -1.00 10.37 -3.18
N LYS A 81 -0.45 9.56 -2.26
CA LYS A 81 -1.07 9.28 -0.95
C LYS A 81 -1.20 10.54 -0.08
N TYR A 82 -0.20 11.42 -0.13
CA TYR A 82 -0.21 12.70 0.57
C TYR A 82 -1.33 13.60 0.05
N LEU A 83 -1.43 13.77 -1.28
CA LEU A 83 -2.48 14.59 -1.91
C LEU A 83 -3.89 14.02 -1.75
N SER A 84 -4.03 12.69 -1.74
CA SER A 84 -5.33 12.04 -1.54
C SER A 84 -5.76 11.94 -0.06
N GLY A 85 -4.93 12.43 0.87
CA GLY A 85 -5.19 12.36 2.32
C GLY A 85 -5.14 10.95 2.90
N SER A 86 -4.67 9.96 2.12
CA SER A 86 -4.59 8.55 2.54
C SER A 86 -3.26 8.18 3.20
N LEU A 87 -2.29 9.10 3.22
CA LEU A 87 -1.02 8.91 3.90
C LEU A 87 -1.23 8.97 5.42
N LYS A 88 -1.39 7.80 6.04
CA LYS A 88 -1.37 7.64 7.50
C LYS A 88 0.07 7.46 7.97
N ASP A 89 0.58 8.41 8.74
CA ASP A 89 1.87 8.26 9.40
C ASP A 89 1.74 7.26 10.55
N VAL A 90 2.17 6.02 10.32
CA VAL A 90 2.21 4.98 11.35
C VAL A 90 3.24 5.27 12.45
N SER A 91 4.18 6.19 12.22
CA SER A 91 5.14 6.66 13.24
C SER A 91 4.45 7.51 14.32
N ALA A 92 3.39 8.25 13.96
CA ALA A 92 2.57 9.00 14.91
C ALA A 92 1.76 8.08 15.84
N ASN A 93 1.32 6.92 15.34
CA ASN A 93 0.61 5.93 16.16
C ASN A 93 1.51 5.19 17.16
N LYS A 94 2.82 5.12 16.90
CA LYS A 94 3.76 4.48 17.84
C LYS A 94 3.93 5.29 19.12
N ALA A 95 3.91 6.63 19.03
CA ALA A 95 3.94 7.51 20.21
C ALA A 95 2.63 7.42 21.03
N LEU A 96 1.48 7.31 20.36
CA LEU A 96 0.18 7.17 21.04
C LEU A 96 0.03 5.82 21.76
N GLN A 97 0.65 4.75 21.27
CA GLN A 97 0.62 3.44 21.93
C GLN A 97 1.60 3.33 23.11
N THR A 98 2.72 4.06 23.10
CA THR A 98 3.68 4.05 24.22
C THR A 98 3.17 4.79 25.45
N ASP A 99 2.33 5.81 25.27
CA ASP A 99 1.77 6.60 26.39
C ASP A 99 0.59 5.90 27.07
N ALA A 100 -0.10 4.98 26.38
CA ALA A 100 -1.19 4.18 26.95
C ALA A 100 -0.72 3.02 27.85
N ALA A 101 0.57 2.66 27.80
CA ALA A 101 1.13 1.49 28.50
C ALA A 101 1.86 1.84 29.81
N LYS A 102 1.93 3.12 30.23
CA LYS A 102 2.60 3.50 31.48
C LYS A 102 1.60 3.57 32.63
N PRO A 103 1.67 2.67 33.64
CA PRO A 103 0.90 2.85 34.86
C PRO A 103 1.40 4.13 35.55
N ARG A 104 0.48 5.08 35.76
CA ARG A 104 0.74 6.25 36.60
C ARG A 104 1.03 5.73 38.02
N ARG A 105 2.28 5.84 38.45
CA ARG A 105 2.68 5.68 39.86
C ARG A 105 2.26 6.90 40.65
#